data_AF-M8CCJ1-F1
#
_entry.id   AF-M8CCJ1-F1
#
_cell.length_a   1.000
_cell.length_b   1.000
_cell.length_c   1.000
_cell.angle_alpha   90.00
_cell.angle_beta   90.00
_cell.angle_gamma   90.00
#
_symmetry.space_group_name_H-M   'P 1'
#
loop_
_entity.id
_entity.type
_entity.pdbx_description
1 polymer ?
#
loop_
_entity_poly.entity_id
_entity_poly.type
_entity_poly.pdbx_seq_one_letter_code
_entity_poly.pdbx_strand_id
1 'polypeptide(L)'
;MEKGGKDSDSVNKAIEDMDELFITTDKFDVNLGHVAESFKVGCVVAWICNCSDCSMRGNTHFVVPKDKFALQAGAGDFLTTYTFGTHTAKHTFCKVCGITSFYIPRSNPDGVAVTAACVGAGTLAHVEYRKADGRNWEQWIEASGISEFSKPKAAE
;
A
#
# COMPACT_ATOMS: atom_id res chain seq x y z
N MET A 1 16.03 -31.88 -10.33
CA MET A 1 16.50 -30.74 -9.51
C MET A 1 16.94 -29.65 -10.47
N GLU A 2 15.99 -28.84 -10.94
CA GLU A 2 16.30 -27.67 -11.77
C GLU A 2 16.20 -26.42 -10.91
N LYS A 3 17.31 -25.70 -10.85
CA LYS A 3 17.43 -24.41 -10.18
C LYS A 3 16.75 -23.35 -11.06
N GLY A 4 15.51 -23.01 -10.76
CA GLY A 4 14.85 -21.84 -11.33
C GLY A 4 15.21 -20.58 -10.56
N GLY A 5 16.36 -19.99 -10.87
CA GLY A 5 16.64 -18.61 -10.48
C GLY A 5 15.70 -17.71 -11.27
N LYS A 6 14.72 -17.08 -10.58
CA LYS A 6 13.98 -15.97 -11.17
C LYS A 6 14.76 -14.70 -10.88
N ASP A 7 15.31 -14.19 -11.96
CA ASP A 7 15.96 -12.89 -12.13
C ASP A 7 15.28 -11.80 -11.31
N SER A 8 16.03 -11.21 -10.37
CA SER A 8 15.64 -10.05 -9.57
C SER A 8 15.38 -8.80 -10.43
N ASP A 9 15.87 -8.81 -11.67
CA ASP A 9 15.95 -7.63 -12.53
C ASP A 9 14.63 -7.34 -13.27
N SER A 10 13.72 -8.31 -13.36
CA SER A 10 12.38 -8.11 -13.95
C SER A 10 11.37 -7.50 -12.97
N VAL A 11 11.68 -7.47 -11.67
CA VAL A 11 10.78 -6.98 -10.61
C VAL A 11 10.81 -5.45 -10.50
N ASN A 12 11.86 -4.81 -11.02
CA ASN A 12 12.11 -3.40 -10.82
C ASN A 12 11.33 -2.46 -11.75
N LYS A 13 10.65 -2.92 -12.80
CA LYS A 13 10.05 -2.03 -13.82
C LYS A 13 8.65 -1.46 -13.50
N ALA A 14 8.20 -1.51 -12.25
CA ALA A 14 6.79 -1.29 -11.91
C ALA A 14 6.47 0.09 -11.30
N ILE A 15 7.45 0.78 -10.74
CA ILE A 15 7.28 2.06 -10.01
C ILE A 15 8.19 3.12 -10.63
N GLU A 16 8.11 3.33 -11.95
CA GLU A 16 8.96 4.30 -12.66
C GLU A 16 8.16 5.51 -13.17
N ASP A 17 6.84 5.39 -13.31
CA ASP A 17 5.97 6.46 -13.83
C ASP A 17 4.97 7.00 -12.79
N MET A 18 5.30 6.96 -11.49
CA MET A 18 4.47 7.57 -10.44
C MET A 18 4.92 9.01 -10.19
N ASP A 19 4.39 9.96 -10.98
CA ASP A 19 4.11 11.26 -10.40
C ASP A 19 3.03 11.05 -9.30
N GLU A 20 2.90 11.96 -8.35
CA GLU A 20 2.23 11.80 -7.05
C GLU A 20 0.88 11.02 -6.99
N LEU A 21 0.72 10.10 -6.03
CA LEU A 21 -0.58 9.47 -5.72
C LEU A 21 -1.33 10.34 -4.72
N PHE A 22 -2.30 11.10 -5.21
CA PHE A 22 -3.23 11.85 -4.36
C PHE A 22 -4.36 10.96 -3.88
N ILE A 23 -4.55 10.89 -2.56
CA ILE A 23 -5.73 10.27 -1.95
C ILE A 23 -6.76 11.34 -1.64
N THR A 24 -7.82 11.38 -2.45
CA THR A 24 -9.02 12.16 -2.15
C THR A 24 -9.97 11.31 -1.32
N THR A 25 -10.45 11.87 -0.22
CA THR A 25 -11.56 11.27 0.54
C THR A 25 -12.68 12.29 0.55
N ASP A 26 -13.53 12.25 -0.46
CA ASP A 26 -14.72 13.08 -0.56
C ASP A 26 -15.80 12.53 0.37
N LYS A 27 -16.63 13.42 0.92
CA LYS A 27 -17.56 13.22 2.05
C LYS A 27 -18.50 12.00 2.02
N PHE A 28 -18.69 11.34 0.88
CA PHE A 28 -19.57 10.17 0.73
C PHE A 28 -19.03 9.11 -0.24
N ASP A 29 -17.80 9.28 -0.72
CA ASP A 29 -17.16 8.36 -1.64
C ASP A 29 -15.75 8.05 -1.12
N VAL A 30 -15.58 6.84 -0.58
CA VAL A 30 -14.27 6.31 -0.14
C VAL A 30 -13.49 5.72 -1.30
N ASN A 31 -14.04 5.77 -2.52
CA ASN A 31 -13.24 5.65 -3.70
C ASN A 31 -12.29 6.85 -3.76
N LEU A 32 -11.05 6.60 -4.15
CA LEU A 32 -10.04 7.60 -4.48
C LEU A 32 -10.47 8.36 -5.75
N GLY A 33 -11.61 9.06 -5.68
CA GLY A 33 -12.44 9.49 -6.79
C GLY A 33 -12.04 10.80 -7.45
N HIS A 34 -10.98 11.46 -6.99
CA HIS A 34 -10.39 12.60 -7.66
C HIS A 34 -8.86 12.48 -7.69
N VAL A 35 -8.34 11.33 -8.11
CA VAL A 35 -7.06 11.38 -8.81
C VAL A 35 -7.37 12.09 -10.13
N ALA A 36 -6.90 13.34 -10.28
CA ALA A 36 -7.07 14.10 -11.51
C ALA A 36 -6.80 13.19 -12.72
N GLU A 37 -7.62 13.29 -13.78
CA GLU A 37 -7.69 12.44 -14.98
C GLU A 37 -6.36 12.16 -15.73
N SER A 38 -5.20 12.54 -15.19
CA SER A 38 -3.87 12.40 -15.78
C SER A 38 -2.96 11.39 -15.07
N PHE A 39 -3.40 10.73 -13.98
CA PHE A 39 -2.54 9.86 -13.18
C PHE A 39 -2.79 8.37 -13.42
N LYS A 40 -2.06 7.78 -14.37
CA LYS A 40 -1.91 6.33 -14.45
C LYS A 40 -0.79 5.91 -13.54
N VAL A 41 -1.14 5.28 -12.42
CA VAL A 41 -0.16 4.49 -11.67
C VAL A 41 0.13 3.25 -12.51
N GLY A 42 1.41 2.95 -12.70
CA GLY A 42 1.86 1.81 -13.50
C GLY A 42 1.46 0.45 -12.92
N CYS A 43 2.41 -0.49 -12.92
CA CYS A 43 2.21 -1.79 -12.31
C CYS A 43 2.46 -1.68 -10.80
N VAL A 44 1.57 -2.19 -9.95
CA VAL A 44 1.82 -2.22 -8.49
C VAL A 44 1.93 -3.65 -7.98
N VAL A 45 2.69 -3.83 -6.91
CA VAL A 45 2.75 -5.09 -6.16
C VAL A 45 1.89 -4.95 -4.90
N ALA A 46 0.75 -5.63 -4.88
CA ALA A 46 -0.17 -5.66 -3.75
C ALA A 46 0.03 -6.92 -2.91
N TRP A 47 -0.02 -6.76 -1.59
CA TRP A 47 0.25 -7.79 -0.61
C TRP A 47 -1.01 -8.19 0.15
N ILE A 48 -1.17 -9.51 0.33
CA ILE A 48 -2.27 -10.12 1.08
C ILE A 48 -1.67 -10.81 2.31
N CYS A 49 -1.88 -10.23 3.48
CA CYS A 49 -1.29 -10.70 4.74
C CYS A 49 -2.22 -11.64 5.51
N ASN A 50 -1.65 -12.73 6.04
CA ASN A 50 -2.37 -13.77 6.80
C ASN A 50 -2.33 -13.60 8.34
N CYS A 51 -1.78 -12.49 8.87
CA CYS A 51 -1.77 -12.24 10.31
C CYS A 51 -3.21 -12.04 10.83
N SER A 52 -3.40 -12.13 12.14
CA SER A 52 -4.73 -12.07 12.76
C SER A 52 -5.50 -10.79 12.41
N ASP A 53 -4.87 -9.62 12.46
CA ASP A 53 -5.54 -8.35 12.14
C ASP A 53 -5.78 -8.20 10.63
N CYS A 54 -4.76 -8.38 9.79
CA CYS A 54 -4.88 -8.18 8.34
C CYS A 54 -5.85 -9.16 7.68
N SER A 55 -5.85 -10.43 8.10
CA SER A 55 -6.78 -11.43 7.55
C SER A 55 -8.24 -11.13 7.91
N MET A 56 -8.50 -10.61 9.11
CA MET A 56 -9.85 -10.17 9.50
C MET A 56 -10.30 -8.91 8.74
N ARG A 57 -9.38 -7.99 8.46
CA ARG A 57 -9.68 -6.78 7.67
C ARG A 57 -9.90 -7.08 6.19
N GLY A 58 -9.37 -8.19 5.67
CA GLY A 58 -9.43 -8.51 4.24
C GLY A 58 -8.69 -7.49 3.36
N ASN A 59 -7.70 -6.78 3.91
CA ASN A 59 -7.06 -5.68 3.21
C ASN A 59 -5.95 -6.18 2.25
N THR A 60 -6.10 -5.86 0.97
CA THR A 60 -5.06 -6.05 -0.06
C THR A 60 -4.47 -4.70 -0.42
N HIS A 61 -3.19 -4.49 -0.15
CA HIS A 61 -2.56 -3.17 -0.23
C HIS A 61 -1.22 -3.18 -0.96
N PHE A 62 -0.88 -2.09 -1.63
CA PHE A 62 0.47 -1.84 -2.15
C PHE A 62 1.12 -0.71 -1.35
N VAL A 63 2.44 -0.65 -1.34
CA VAL A 63 3.19 0.38 -0.60
C VAL A 63 3.65 1.46 -1.56
N VAL A 64 3.53 2.72 -1.12
CA VAL A 64 4.12 3.89 -1.78
C VAL A 64 5.06 4.61 -0.80
N PRO A 65 6.12 5.25 -1.31
CA PRO A 65 6.91 6.21 -0.53
C PRO A 65 6.04 7.32 0.06
N LYS A 66 6.37 7.78 1.27
CA LYS A 66 5.55 8.78 1.99
C LYS A 66 5.49 10.13 1.27
N ASP A 67 6.53 10.52 0.57
CA ASP A 67 6.60 11.75 -0.24
C ASP A 67 5.73 11.69 -1.50
N LYS A 68 5.36 10.49 -1.95
CA LYS A 68 4.42 10.25 -3.06
C LYS A 68 2.97 10.12 -2.60
N PHE A 69 2.70 10.35 -1.32
CA PHE A 69 1.37 10.27 -0.72
C PHE A 69 0.98 11.62 -0.14
N ALA A 70 -0.18 12.13 -0.55
CA ALA A 70 -0.78 13.31 0.05
C ALA A 70 -2.22 13.03 0.48
N LEU A 71 -2.56 13.50 1.67
CA LEU A 71 -3.91 13.46 2.20
C LEU A 71 -4.61 14.79 1.89
N GLN A 72 -5.83 14.72 1.34
CA GLN A 72 -6.63 15.91 1.10
C GLN A 72 -6.90 16.71 2.38
N ALA A 73 -6.91 18.05 2.27
CA ALA A 73 -7.24 18.93 3.38
C ALA A 73 -8.60 18.58 4.01
N GLY A 74 -8.64 18.52 5.35
CA GLY A 74 -9.85 18.16 6.12
C GLY A 74 -10.16 16.67 6.20
N ALA A 75 -9.51 15.80 5.41
CA ALA A 75 -9.73 14.36 5.51
C ALA A 75 -9.38 13.79 6.89
N GLY A 76 -8.36 14.37 7.54
CA GLY A 76 -7.94 14.00 8.90
C GLY A 76 -9.06 14.05 9.95
N ASP A 77 -10.08 14.89 9.75
CA ASP A 77 -11.21 15.02 10.68
C ASP A 77 -12.07 13.75 10.73
N PHE A 78 -12.01 12.90 9.71
CA PHE A 78 -12.77 11.66 9.60
C PHE A 78 -11.93 10.41 9.88
N LEU A 79 -10.64 10.57 10.12
CA LEU A 79 -9.73 9.44 10.33
C LEU A 79 -9.60 9.13 11.81
N THR A 80 -9.43 7.84 12.11
CA THR A 80 -8.98 7.34 13.40
C THR A 80 -7.92 6.28 13.17
N THR A 81 -7.11 6.00 14.19
CA THR A 81 -5.99 5.06 14.08
C THR A 81 -6.05 4.03 15.19
N TYR A 82 -5.95 2.76 14.79
CA TYR A 82 -5.75 1.63 15.68
C TYR A 82 -4.31 1.15 15.62
N THR A 83 -3.76 0.73 16.76
CA THR A 83 -2.42 0.14 16.84
C THR A 83 -2.44 -1.02 17.83
N PHE A 84 -1.62 -2.04 17.59
CA PHE A 84 -1.45 -3.19 18.48
C PHE A 84 -0.03 -3.75 18.35
N GLY A 85 0.31 -4.75 19.17
CA GLY A 85 1.59 -5.44 19.11
C GLY A 85 2.75 -4.47 19.37
N THR A 86 3.65 -4.31 18.39
CA THR A 86 4.79 -3.38 18.50
C THR A 86 4.38 -1.91 18.40
N HIS A 87 3.11 -1.61 18.13
CA HIS A 87 2.59 -0.26 17.85
C HIS A 87 3.27 0.46 16.67
N THR A 88 4.08 -0.25 15.87
CA THR A 88 4.74 0.30 14.68
C THR A 88 3.72 0.58 13.58
N ALA A 89 2.87 -0.42 13.28
CA ALA A 89 1.80 -0.25 12.31
C ALA A 89 0.75 0.73 12.86
N LYS A 90 0.35 1.69 12.03
CA LYS A 90 -0.72 2.64 12.29
C LYS A 90 -1.89 2.32 11.36
N HIS A 91 -2.82 1.48 11.81
CA HIS A 91 -4.00 1.09 11.05
C HIS A 91 -5.01 2.23 11.06
N THR A 92 -4.86 3.15 10.10
CA THR A 92 -5.73 4.32 9.93
C THR A 92 -6.96 3.97 9.10
N PHE A 93 -8.14 4.40 9.52
CA PHE A 93 -9.39 4.15 8.80
C PHE A 93 -10.41 5.26 9.07
N CYS A 94 -11.45 5.32 8.24
CA CYS A 94 -12.55 6.27 8.42
C CYS A 94 -13.37 5.89 9.66
N LYS A 95 -13.47 6.80 10.63
CA LYS A 95 -14.26 6.61 11.86
C LYS A 95 -15.77 6.62 11.63
N VAL A 96 -16.22 7.02 10.43
CA VAL A 96 -17.64 7.08 10.06
C VAL A 96 -18.10 5.78 9.40
N CYS A 97 -17.38 5.30 8.38
CA CYS A 97 -17.78 4.11 7.61
C CYS A 97 -16.92 2.85 7.86
N GLY A 98 -15.79 2.97 8.58
CA GLY A 98 -14.90 1.84 8.90
C GLY A 98 -13.89 1.46 7.81
N ILE A 99 -13.95 2.08 6.63
CA ILE A 99 -13.07 1.73 5.50
C ILE A 99 -11.63 2.18 5.75
N THR A 100 -10.70 1.26 5.52
CA THR A 100 -9.24 1.47 5.60
C THR A 100 -8.75 1.78 4.20
N SER A 101 -8.74 3.04 3.77
CA SER A 101 -8.24 3.43 2.43
C SER A 101 -6.72 3.41 2.35
N PHE A 102 -6.05 3.69 3.48
CA PHE A 102 -4.61 3.61 3.61
C PHE A 102 -4.20 3.42 5.07
N TYR A 103 -2.97 3.00 5.31
CA TYR A 103 -2.40 2.90 6.65
C TYR A 103 -0.86 2.92 6.62
N ILE A 104 -0.20 3.06 7.78
CA ILE A 104 1.27 2.91 7.86
C ILE A 104 1.57 1.48 8.29
N PRO A 105 2.17 0.62 7.45
CA PRO A 105 2.43 -0.77 7.80
C PRO A 105 3.68 -0.93 8.66
N ARG A 106 3.76 -2.03 9.42
CA ARG A 106 4.97 -2.38 10.21
C ARG A 106 6.21 -2.57 9.34
N SER A 107 6.04 -3.07 8.12
CA SER A 107 7.13 -3.36 7.17
C SER A 107 7.77 -2.10 6.60
N ASN A 108 6.99 -1.03 6.49
CA ASN A 108 7.37 0.23 5.87
C ASN A 108 6.88 1.38 6.74
N PRO A 109 7.49 1.60 7.93
CA PRO A 109 7.10 2.69 8.82
C PRO A 109 7.37 4.09 8.21
N ASP A 110 8.16 4.13 7.14
CA ASP A 110 8.50 5.29 6.33
C ASP A 110 7.67 5.42 5.04
N GLY A 111 6.75 4.49 4.78
CA GLY A 111 5.86 4.50 3.62
C GLY A 111 4.38 4.47 4.01
N VAL A 112 3.53 4.43 2.99
CA VAL A 112 2.08 4.33 3.15
C VAL A 112 1.57 3.13 2.37
N ALA A 113 0.82 2.26 3.02
CA ALA A 113 0.10 1.16 2.38
C ALA A 113 -1.28 1.64 1.92
N VAL A 114 -1.53 1.61 0.62
CA VAL A 114 -2.80 2.01 -0.01
C VAL A 114 -3.61 0.76 -0.35
N THR A 115 -4.87 0.76 0.07
CA THR A 115 -5.80 -0.34 -0.20
C THR A 115 -6.18 -0.34 -1.68
N ALA A 116 -5.84 -1.42 -2.39
CA ALA A 116 -6.01 -1.49 -3.85
C ALA A 116 -7.48 -1.34 -4.28
N ALA A 117 -8.42 -1.88 -3.48
CA ALA A 117 -9.85 -1.79 -3.76
C ALA A 117 -10.43 -0.38 -3.58
N CYS A 118 -9.73 0.53 -2.91
CA CYS A 118 -10.15 1.92 -2.78
C CYS A 118 -9.67 2.78 -3.95
N VAL A 119 -8.79 2.26 -4.81
CA VAL A 119 -8.27 3.01 -5.96
C VAL A 119 -9.31 3.08 -7.07
N GLY A 120 -9.49 4.28 -7.63
CA GLY A 120 -10.41 4.51 -8.75
C GLY A 120 -10.13 3.58 -9.94
N ALA A 121 -11.21 3.18 -10.63
CA ALA A 121 -11.09 2.34 -11.81
C ALA A 121 -10.25 3.04 -12.89
N GLY A 122 -9.33 2.29 -13.51
CA GLY A 122 -8.46 2.81 -14.56
C GLY A 122 -7.19 3.52 -14.07
N THR A 123 -7.05 3.77 -12.76
CA THR A 123 -5.82 4.34 -12.18
C THR A 123 -4.68 3.34 -12.15
N LEU A 124 -4.94 2.07 -11.78
CA LEU A 124 -3.94 1.00 -11.75
C LEU A 124 -3.91 0.28 -13.11
N ALA A 125 -2.77 0.31 -13.79
CA ALA A 125 -2.61 -0.39 -15.07
C ALA A 125 -2.52 -1.93 -14.89
N HIS A 126 -1.81 -2.36 -13.85
CA HIS A 126 -1.66 -3.78 -13.50
C HIS A 126 -1.43 -3.94 -12.00
N VAL A 127 -1.91 -5.03 -11.43
CA VAL A 127 -1.69 -5.39 -10.03
C VAL A 127 -1.12 -6.79 -9.96
N GLU A 128 0.13 -6.91 -9.52
CA GLU A 128 0.73 -8.18 -9.12
C GLU A 128 0.34 -8.47 -7.68
N TYR A 129 -0.28 -9.62 -7.42
CA TYR A 129 -0.67 -10.03 -6.06
C TYR A 129 0.36 -10.98 -5.46
N ARG A 130 0.89 -10.62 -4.28
CA ARG A 130 1.81 -11.43 -3.48
C ARG A 130 1.21 -11.77 -2.11
N LYS A 131 1.64 -12.89 -1.54
CA LYS A 131 1.25 -13.30 -0.19
C LYS A 131 2.28 -12.81 0.82
N ALA A 132 1.79 -12.22 1.90
CA ALA A 132 2.57 -11.88 3.07
C ALA A 132 2.30 -12.87 4.20
N ASP A 133 3.36 -13.49 4.75
CA ASP A 133 3.24 -14.40 5.88
C ASP A 133 3.47 -13.66 7.19
N GLY A 134 2.45 -12.91 7.61
CA GLY A 134 2.48 -12.17 8.87
C GLY A 134 2.34 -13.03 10.12
N ARG A 135 2.09 -14.35 9.98
CA ARG A 135 2.18 -15.29 11.12
C ARG A 135 3.62 -15.69 11.43
N ASN A 136 4.48 -15.71 10.41
CA ASN A 136 5.91 -15.97 10.51
C ASN A 136 6.70 -14.71 10.12
N TRP A 137 6.42 -13.62 10.84
CA TRP A 137 6.86 -12.27 10.47
C TRP A 137 8.37 -12.16 10.27
N GLU A 138 9.16 -12.66 11.22
CA GLU A 138 10.61 -12.51 11.25
C GLU A 138 11.27 -13.13 10.00
N GLN A 139 10.85 -14.33 9.60
CA GLN A 139 11.39 -14.98 8.40
C GLN A 139 10.90 -14.29 7.13
N TRP A 140 9.64 -13.87 7.12
CA TRP A 140 9.03 -13.31 5.92
C TRP A 140 9.57 -11.91 5.60
N ILE A 141 9.77 -11.05 6.59
CA ILE A 141 10.26 -9.69 6.35
C ILE A 141 11.67 -9.69 5.75
N GLU A 142 12.53 -10.61 6.17
CA GLU A 142 13.89 -10.78 5.64
C GLU A 142 13.90 -11.26 4.18
N ALA A 143 12.95 -12.11 3.80
CA ALA A 143 12.92 -12.76 2.48
C ALA A 143 12.06 -12.03 1.43
N SER A 144 11.15 -11.15 1.84
CA SER A 144 10.12 -10.60 0.95
C SER A 144 10.55 -9.39 0.12
N GLY A 145 11.54 -8.63 0.59
CA GLY A 145 11.94 -7.34 0.00
C GLY A 145 10.86 -6.25 0.07
N ILE A 146 9.80 -6.43 0.87
CA ILE A 146 8.70 -5.45 0.93
C ILE A 146 9.17 -4.07 1.43
N SER A 147 10.23 -4.01 2.25
CA SER A 147 10.82 -2.77 2.76
C SER A 147 11.25 -1.81 1.66
N GLU A 148 11.64 -2.33 0.50
CA GLU A 148 12.18 -1.54 -0.61
C GLU A 148 11.10 -0.71 -1.30
N PHE A 149 9.84 -1.10 -1.19
CA PHE A 149 8.71 -0.41 -1.85
C PHE A 149 8.39 0.96 -1.25
N SER A 150 8.90 1.30 -0.06
CA SER A 150 8.78 2.65 0.51
C SER A 150 10.00 3.53 0.28
N LYS A 151 11.09 2.97 -0.27
CA LYS A 151 12.31 3.74 -0.51
C LYS A 151 12.15 4.55 -1.79
N PRO A 152 12.60 5.81 -1.82
CA PRO A 152 12.75 6.52 -3.08
C PRO A 152 13.75 5.75 -3.93
N LYS A 153 13.36 5.37 -5.14
CA LYS A 153 14.32 4.85 -6.11
C LYS A 153 15.28 5.96 -6.48
N ALA A 154 16.58 5.65 -6.55
CA ALA A 154 17.57 6.58 -7.07
C ALA A 154 17.16 7.00 -8.49
N ALA A 155 17.21 8.29 -8.79
CA ALA A 155 17.04 8.78 -10.15
C ALA A 155 18.19 8.23 -11.00
N GLU A 156 17.87 7.40 -12.00
CA GLU A 156 18.79 7.06 -13.10
C GLU A 156 18.92 8.22 -14.09
#